data_AF-A0A7R9J1V1-F1
#
_entry.id   AF-A0A7R9J1V1-F1
#
_cell.length_a   1.000
_cell.length_b   1.000
_cell.length_c   1.000
_cell.angle_alpha   90.00
_cell.angle_beta   90.00
_cell.angle_gamma   90.00
#
_symmetry.space_group_name_H-M   'P 1'
#
loop_
_entity.id
_entity.type
_entity.pdbx_description
1 polymer ?
#
loop_
_entity_poly.entity_id
_entity_poly.type
_entity_poly.pdbx_seq_one_letter_code
_entity_poly.pdbx_strand_id
1 'polypeptide(L)'
;MSGDSGPYLVQALYTFKGKNNDELCFKKGDIITVTQREEGGWWEGTLGEKTGWFPSNYVKEYKLQDGRNSVDSGKTSPSKLPPEVVAQQKAYRNLVLKDLIESEKAHVAELQGLLKNFLYPLEKSDM
;
A
#
# COMPACT_ATOMS: atom_id res chain seq x y z
N MET A 1 -33.93 2.81 -11.75
CA MET A 1 -32.76 2.40 -12.56
C MET A 1 -31.73 1.88 -11.58
N SER A 2 -31.83 0.60 -11.20
CA SER A 2 -30.94 0.00 -10.21
C SER A 2 -29.67 -0.42 -10.95
N GLY A 3 -28.57 0.29 -10.72
CA GLY A 3 -27.28 -0.02 -11.33
C GLY A 3 -26.81 -1.40 -10.89
N ASP A 4 -26.83 -2.34 -11.83
CA ASP A 4 -26.26 -3.67 -11.68
C ASP A 4 -24.73 -3.57 -11.73
N SER A 5 -24.13 -3.00 -10.69
CA SER A 5 -22.72 -3.23 -10.40
C SER A 5 -22.66 -4.50 -9.55
N GLY A 6 -22.35 -5.63 -10.19
CA GLY A 6 -22.08 -6.88 -9.48
C GLY A 6 -21.04 -6.70 -8.38
N PRO A 7 -20.93 -7.67 -7.45
CA PRO A 7 -20.04 -7.56 -6.29
C PRO A 7 -18.60 -7.28 -6.73
N TYR A 8 -17.95 -6.31 -6.09
CA TYR A 8 -16.53 -6.02 -6.35
C TYR A 8 -15.68 -7.08 -5.65
N LEU A 9 -15.12 -7.99 -6.45
CA LEU A 9 -14.33 -9.11 -5.94
C LEU A 9 -12.83 -8.81 -6.06
N VAL A 10 -12.08 -9.29 -5.07
CA VAL A 10 -10.62 -9.20 -5.05
C VAL A 10 -10.01 -10.56 -4.68
N GLN A 11 -8.85 -10.86 -5.23
CA GLN A 11 -8.06 -12.06 -4.91
C GLN A 11 -6.86 -11.69 -4.04
N ALA A 12 -6.68 -12.41 -2.93
CA ALA A 12 -5.52 -12.28 -2.07
C ALA A 12 -4.21 -12.68 -2.77
N LEU A 13 -3.25 -11.75 -2.83
CA LEU A 13 -1.90 -11.97 -3.34
C LEU A 13 -0.99 -12.61 -2.27
N TYR A 14 -1.27 -12.31 -1.00
CA TYR A 14 -0.53 -12.77 0.17
C TYR A 14 -1.49 -13.23 1.27
N THR A 15 -0.96 -13.96 2.25
CA THR A 15 -1.72 -14.32 3.47
C THR A 15 -1.70 -13.12 4.43
N PHE A 16 -2.85 -12.76 4.96
CA PHE A 16 -2.99 -11.73 5.98
C PHE A 16 -3.54 -12.34 7.27
N LYS A 17 -2.81 -12.14 8.38
CA LYS A 17 -3.20 -12.59 9.71
C LYS A 17 -3.50 -11.35 10.55
N GLY A 18 -4.79 -11.04 10.66
CA GLY A 18 -5.26 -9.97 11.51
C GLY A 18 -4.92 -10.21 12.98
N LYS A 19 -4.63 -9.13 13.70
CA LYS A 19 -4.35 -9.13 15.14
C LYS A 19 -5.55 -8.70 15.96
N ASN A 20 -6.40 -7.86 15.38
CA ASN A 20 -7.58 -7.30 16.02
C ASN A 20 -8.85 -8.03 15.55
N ASN A 21 -9.91 -7.96 16.36
CA ASN A 21 -11.16 -8.68 16.08
C ASN A 21 -11.95 -8.11 14.90
N ASP A 22 -11.66 -6.88 14.50
CA ASP A 22 -12.23 -6.18 13.35
C ASP A 22 -11.46 -6.45 12.05
N GLU A 23 -10.34 -7.18 12.09
CA GLU A 23 -9.52 -7.47 10.91
C GLU A 23 -9.89 -8.81 10.25
N LEU A 24 -9.99 -8.82 8.92
CA LEU A 24 -10.32 -10.02 8.14
C LEU A 24 -9.07 -10.86 7.85
N CYS A 25 -8.97 -12.04 8.45
CA CYS A 25 -7.90 -12.99 8.14
C CYS A 25 -8.19 -13.80 6.87
N PHE A 26 -7.20 -13.92 5.97
CA PHE A 26 -7.30 -14.72 4.74
C PHE A 26 -5.95 -15.28 4.28
N LYS A 27 -5.99 -16.24 3.37
CA LYS A 27 -4.81 -16.87 2.75
C LYS A 27 -4.63 -16.40 1.32
N LYS A 28 -3.38 -16.49 0.82
CA LYS A 28 -3.08 -16.27 -0.59
C LYS A 28 -4.00 -17.11 -1.48
N GLY A 29 -4.65 -16.47 -2.45
CA GLY A 29 -5.57 -17.08 -3.39
C GLY A 29 -7.05 -16.92 -3.06
N ASP A 30 -7.39 -16.59 -1.81
CA ASP A 30 -8.79 -16.40 -1.38
C ASP A 30 -9.45 -15.27 -2.16
N ILE A 31 -10.75 -15.43 -2.46
CA ILE A 31 -11.57 -14.43 -3.13
C ILE A 31 -12.45 -13.75 -2.09
N ILE A 32 -12.31 -12.44 -1.98
CA ILE A 32 -12.97 -11.60 -0.97
C ILE A 32 -13.95 -10.68 -1.70
N THR A 33 -15.15 -10.56 -1.17
CA THR A 33 -16.13 -9.57 -1.62
C THR A 33 -15.89 -8.27 -0.87
N VAL A 34 -15.54 -7.20 -1.58
CA VAL A 34 -15.30 -5.90 -0.95
C VAL A 34 -16.64 -5.22 -0.69
N THR A 35 -16.86 -4.83 0.58
CA THR A 35 -18.05 -4.12 1.04
C THR A 35 -17.80 -2.62 1.13
N GLN A 36 -16.59 -2.21 1.52
CA GLN A 36 -16.21 -0.80 1.66
C GLN A 36 -14.77 -0.56 1.21
N ARG A 37 -14.54 0.57 0.52
CA ARG A 37 -13.20 1.02 0.10
C ARG A 37 -12.90 2.38 0.72
N GLU A 38 -11.80 2.48 1.45
CA GLU A 38 -11.27 3.74 1.96
C GLU A 38 -9.99 4.14 1.23
N GLU A 39 -9.79 5.45 1.11
CA GLU A 39 -8.59 6.04 0.50
C GLU A 39 -7.33 5.80 1.34
N GLY A 40 -7.49 5.57 2.65
CA GLY A 40 -6.41 5.25 3.59
C GLY A 40 -5.76 3.87 3.39
N GLY A 41 -6.21 3.08 2.41
CA GLY A 41 -5.60 1.80 2.05
C GLY A 41 -6.09 0.60 2.86
N TRP A 42 -7.07 0.78 3.75
CA TRP A 42 -7.78 -0.31 4.43
C TRP A 42 -9.17 -0.46 3.83
N TRP A 43 -9.49 -1.68 3.42
CA TRP A 43 -10.79 -2.03 2.84
C TRP A 43 -11.51 -3.01 3.76
N GLU A 44 -12.83 -2.93 3.77
CA GLU A 44 -13.67 -3.93 4.42
C GLU A 44 -14.13 -4.93 3.37
N GLY A 45 -14.16 -6.21 3.74
CA GLY A 45 -14.76 -7.21 2.90
C GLY A 45 -15.18 -8.45 3.66
N THR A 46 -15.83 -9.34 2.93
CA THR A 46 -16.41 -10.58 3.45
C THR A 46 -15.76 -11.78 2.76
N LEU A 47 -15.31 -12.74 3.58
CA LEU A 47 -14.82 -14.05 3.15
C LEU A 47 -15.59 -15.14 3.91
N GLY A 48 -16.47 -15.84 3.21
CA GLY A 48 -17.41 -16.78 3.84
C GLY A 48 -18.38 -16.02 4.75
N GLU A 49 -18.38 -16.35 6.05
CA GLU A 49 -19.21 -15.69 7.07
C GLU A 49 -18.48 -14.60 7.86
N LYS A 50 -17.20 -14.36 7.55
CA LYS A 50 -16.37 -13.38 8.27
C LYS A 50 -16.29 -12.08 7.49
N THR A 51 -16.56 -10.97 8.17
CA THR A 51 -16.37 -9.62 7.67
C THR A 51 -15.33 -8.90 8.52
N GLY A 52 -14.48 -8.11 7.88
CA GLY A 52 -13.51 -7.28 8.58
C GLY A 52 -12.60 -6.50 7.64
N TRP A 53 -11.69 -5.75 8.24
CA TRP A 53 -10.76 -4.86 7.60
C TRP A 53 -9.48 -5.55 7.17
N PHE A 54 -8.97 -5.17 6.01
CA PHE A 54 -7.70 -5.66 5.50
C PHE A 54 -6.99 -4.63 4.61
N PRO A 55 -5.67 -4.72 4.48
CA PRO A 55 -4.91 -3.80 3.65
C PRO A 55 -5.13 -4.08 2.15
N SER A 56 -5.51 -3.04 1.40
CA SER A 56 -5.87 -3.15 -0.02
C SER A 56 -4.69 -3.56 -0.92
N ASN A 57 -3.45 -3.31 -0.50
CA ASN A 57 -2.25 -3.73 -1.22
C ASN A 57 -1.94 -5.23 -1.10
N TYR A 58 -2.71 -5.99 -0.30
CA TYR A 58 -2.59 -7.45 -0.20
C TYR A 58 -3.46 -8.20 -1.21
N VAL A 59 -4.26 -7.48 -1.99
CA VAL A 59 -5.23 -8.07 -2.93
C VAL A 59 -5.08 -7.45 -4.32
N LYS A 60 -5.67 -8.11 -5.33
CA LYS A 60 -5.88 -7.56 -6.68
C LYS A 60 -7.33 -7.74 -7.09
N GLU A 61 -7.82 -6.91 -8.00
CA GLU A 61 -9.16 -7.09 -8.58
C GLU A 61 -9.32 -8.49 -9.19
N TYR A 62 -10.44 -9.14 -8.89
CA TYR A 62 -10.80 -10.46 -9.40
C TYR A 62 -12.04 -10.34 -10.28
N LYS A 63 -11.90 -10.65 -11.56
CA LYS A 63 -13.02 -10.73 -12.50
C LYS A 63 -13.39 -12.19 -12.69
N LEU A 64 -14.64 -12.54 -12.41
CA LEU A 64 -15.20 -13.84 -12.79
C LEU A 64 -15.11 -13.94 -14.32
N GLN A 65 -14.23 -14.80 -14.83
CA GLN A 65 -14.15 -15.09 -16.25
C GLN A 65 -15.18 -16.19 -16.54
N ASP A 66 -16.24 -15.87 -17.27
CA ASP A 66 -17.12 -16.88 -17.85
C ASP A 66 -16.28 -17.81 -18.75
N GLY A 67 -16.27 -19.09 -18.42
CA GLY A 67 -15.21 -20.01 -18.82
C GLY A 67 -15.06 -20.23 -20.33
N ARG A 68 -13.81 -20.08 -20.82
CA ARG A 68 -13.22 -21.00 -21.80
C ARG A 68 -11.68 -20.89 -21.81
N ASN A 69 -11.04 -22.00 -21.46
CA ASN A 69 -9.62 -22.38 -21.64
C ASN A 69 -8.50 -21.46 -21.10
N SER A 70 -7.82 -21.99 -20.09
CA SER A 70 -6.41 -21.72 -19.75
C SER A 70 -5.51 -22.04 -20.94
N VAL A 71 -4.67 -21.10 -21.39
CA VAL A 71 -3.19 -21.17 -21.50
C VAL A 71 -2.67 -19.76 -21.88
N ASP A 72 -1.65 -19.31 -21.16
CA ASP A 72 -0.70 -18.23 -21.51
C ASP A 72 -1.18 -16.77 -21.57
N SER A 73 -0.79 -15.99 -20.56
CA SER A 73 0.10 -14.82 -20.78
C SER A 73 0.32 -14.08 -19.46
N GLY A 74 1.52 -14.22 -18.92
CA GLY A 74 2.08 -13.17 -18.07
C GLY A 74 2.12 -11.88 -18.89
N LYS A 75 1.23 -10.93 -18.57
CA LYS A 75 1.26 -9.49 -18.87
C LYS A 75 -0.08 -8.89 -18.42
N THR A 76 -0.23 -8.59 -17.13
CA THR A 76 -1.17 -7.53 -16.75
C THR A 76 -0.49 -6.21 -17.10
N SER A 77 -0.68 -5.80 -18.35
CA SER A 77 -0.44 -4.41 -18.75
C SER A 77 -1.24 -3.49 -17.82
N PRO A 78 -0.65 -2.37 -17.37
CA PRO A 78 -1.34 -1.44 -16.49
C PRO A 78 -2.55 -0.87 -17.21
N SER A 79 -3.68 -0.78 -16.50
CA SER A 79 -4.74 0.15 -16.85
C SER A 79 -4.10 1.50 -17.15
N LYS A 80 -4.17 1.95 -18.43
CA LYS A 80 -3.70 3.27 -18.85
C LYS A 80 -4.59 4.31 -18.16
N LEU A 81 -4.20 4.70 -16.95
CA LEU A 81 -4.67 5.95 -16.34
C LEU A 81 -4.37 7.10 -17.30
N PRO A 82 -5.21 8.14 -17.37
CA PRO A 82 -4.95 9.32 -18.19
C PRO A 82 -3.52 9.85 -17.93
N PRO A 83 -2.78 10.29 -18.97
CA PRO A 83 -1.39 10.74 -18.84
C PRO A 83 -1.19 11.81 -17.76
N GLU A 84 -2.20 12.65 -17.56
CA GLU A 84 -2.25 13.72 -16.57
C GLU A 84 -2.23 13.19 -15.12
N VAL A 85 -3.06 12.18 -14.82
CA VAL A 85 -3.12 11.55 -13.49
C VAL A 85 -1.81 10.82 -13.18
N VAL A 86 -1.21 10.16 -14.17
CA VAL A 86 0.09 9.48 -14.00
C VAL A 86 1.22 10.48 -13.77
N ALA A 87 1.22 11.60 -14.51
CA ALA A 87 2.19 12.68 -14.32
C ALA A 87 2.03 13.33 -12.94
N GLN A 88 0.81 13.57 -12.48
CA GLN A 88 0.52 14.14 -11.17
C GLN A 88 0.94 13.21 -10.04
N GLN A 89 0.64 11.91 -10.13
CA GLN A 89 1.09 10.89 -9.16
C GLN A 89 2.61 10.80 -9.11
N LYS A 90 3.27 10.85 -10.28
CA LYS A 90 4.73 10.84 -10.37
C LYS A 90 5.32 12.11 -9.75
N ALA A 91 4.75 13.28 -10.03
CA ALA A 91 5.20 14.54 -9.45
C ALA A 91 5.06 14.55 -7.93
N TYR A 92 3.89 14.16 -7.42
CA TYR A 92 3.63 14.03 -5.98
C TYR A 92 4.61 13.07 -5.30
N ARG A 93 4.84 11.88 -5.89
CA ARG A 93 5.84 10.93 -5.38
C ARG A 93 7.24 11.54 -5.32
N ASN A 94 7.65 12.29 -6.36
CA ASN A 94 8.95 12.93 -6.36
C ASN A 94 9.07 14.04 -5.30
N LEU A 95 8.01 14.80 -5.04
CA LEU A 95 8.00 15.82 -3.99
C LEU A 95 8.11 15.18 -2.60
N VAL A 96 7.26 14.21 -2.27
CA VAL A 96 7.30 13.52 -0.98
C VAL A 96 8.66 12.88 -0.71
N LEU A 97 9.25 12.25 -1.74
CA LEU A 97 10.59 11.65 -1.61
C LEU A 97 11.67 12.72 -1.39
N LYS A 98 11.57 13.88 -2.04
CA LYS A 98 12.50 14.98 -1.82
C LYS A 98 12.36 15.53 -0.41
N ASP A 99 11.15 15.81 0.04
CA ASP A 99 10.88 16.33 1.39
C ASP A 99 11.43 15.38 2.46
N LEU A 100 11.23 14.07 2.29
CA LEU A 100 11.79 13.06 3.19
C LEU A 100 13.33 13.10 3.22
N ILE A 101 13.97 13.16 2.05
CA ILE A 101 15.43 13.21 1.94
C ILE A 101 15.97 14.51 2.54
N GLU A 102 15.30 15.63 2.32
CA GLU A 102 15.70 16.94 2.84
C GLU A 102 15.58 17.00 4.36
N SER A 103 14.47 16.48 4.90
CA SER A 103 14.28 16.34 6.34
C SER A 103 15.39 15.50 6.97
N GLU A 104 15.70 14.33 6.40
CA GLU A 104 16.75 13.45 6.93
C GLU A 104 18.13 14.11 6.84
N LYS A 105 18.42 14.83 5.75
CA LYS A 105 19.69 15.59 5.62
C LYS A 105 19.82 16.68 6.68
N ALA A 106 18.73 17.40 6.98
CA ALA A 106 18.72 18.42 8.02
C ALA A 106 19.01 17.80 9.39
N HIS A 107 18.33 16.70 9.73
CA HIS A 107 18.57 15.97 10.98
C HIS A 107 20.02 15.48 11.11
N VAL A 108 20.59 14.91 10.05
CA VAL A 108 21.99 14.48 10.05
C VAL A 108 22.94 15.66 10.26
N ALA A 109 22.69 16.81 9.62
CA ALA A 109 23.51 18.00 9.78
C ALA A 109 23.49 18.53 11.22
N GLU A 110 22.33 18.50 11.88
CA GLU A 110 22.18 18.88 13.29
C GLU A 110 22.99 17.96 14.21
N LEU A 111 22.87 16.63 14.02
CA LEU A 111 23.64 15.65 14.80
C LEU A 111 25.15 15.81 14.59
N GLN A 112 25.59 16.03 13.35
CA GLN A 112 26.99 16.31 13.04
C GLN A 112 27.47 17.61 13.70
N GLY A 113 26.63 18.64 13.73
CA GLY A 113 26.90 19.90 14.41
C GLY A 113 27.09 19.69 15.92
N LEU A 114 26.21 18.92 16.55
CA LEU A 114 26.29 18.62 17.98
C LEU A 114 27.57 17.86 18.32
N LEU A 115 27.87 16.81 17.56
CA LEU A 115 29.08 16.00 17.71
C LEU A 115 30.34 16.87 17.57
N LYS A 116 30.41 17.67 16.51
CA LYS A 116 31.59 18.46 16.16
C LYS A 116 31.84 19.61 17.14
N ASN A 117 30.77 20.31 17.53
CA ASN A 117 30.91 21.58 18.25
C ASN A 117 30.91 21.40 19.77
N PHE A 118 30.38 20.30 20.28
CA PHE A 118 30.27 20.07 21.73
C PHE A 118 31.00 18.81 22.16
N LEU A 119 30.64 17.66 21.59
CA LEU A 119 31.14 16.38 22.10
C LEU A 119 32.64 16.17 21.83
N TYR A 120 33.14 16.50 20.62
CA TYR A 120 34.58 16.39 20.35
C TYR A 120 35.44 17.34 21.18
N PRO A 121 35.09 18.63 21.37
CA PRO A 121 35.81 19.48 22.31
C PRO A 121 35.81 18.92 23.73
N LEU A 122 34.68 18.41 24.23
CA LEU A 122 34.58 17.82 25.56
C LEU A 122 35.49 16.59 25.72
N GLU A 123 35.45 15.65 24.77
CA GLU A 123 36.32 14.47 24.79
C GLU A 123 37.81 14.82 24.79
N LYS A 124 38.19 15.88 24.07
CA LYS A 124 39.58 16.36 24.01
C LYS A 124 40.00 17.20 25.20
N SER A 125 39.07 17.70 26.00
CA SER A 125 39.40 18.46 27.21
C SER A 125 39.52 17.57 28.45
N ASP A 126 39.02 16.33 28.40
CA ASP A 126 39.23 15.29 29.41
C ASP A 126 40.52 14.44 29.19
N MET A 127 41.31 14.72 28.14
CA MET A 127 42.68 14.18 27.93
C MET A 127 43.75 15.22 28.27
#